data_AF-A0A6B3P1X0-F1
#
_entry.id   AF-A0A6B3P1X0-F1
#
_cell.length_a   1.000
_cell.length_b   1.000
_cell.length_c   1.000
_cell.angle_alpha   90.00
_cell.angle_beta   90.00
_cell.angle_gamma   90.00
#
_symmetry.space_group_name_H-M   'P 1'
#
loop_
_entity.id
_entity.type
_entity.pdbx_description
1 polymer ?
#
loop_
_entity_poly.entity_id
_entity_poly.type
_entity_poly.pdbx_seq_one_letter_code
_entity_poly.pdbx_strand_id
1 'polypeptide(L)'
;MENIWVERDVRLPGKEGEDDTTTTAESLSGNSSISNITELLRDDLKHTFDDRSFTFRFVAAFLGSGKTSLLTYLHELTTTQSNYEKHSVVIQFPLSHLRTVGSSHNFSIKLYCYILGDTFWQLIHNQNLLPDVKEVAKNILEEFDAGSLLNTGTREEIKLNPFRSKFSKFFATSEVNFVELFFDVISQVTKVDPRFTFVYLTDELDSLEKFQQEIEETRVIFRALIKQAAQKFRRSIPLLIYLVGTSDNVSSLIEGDSVLKSLVKKSTINLSLGSDKEFMMIKQEIDERIKGAYKGYKNFNNAWQEIQNIPLRPAKNFREFCQYYSGKVLEIHERYFAEAEEQKFEGDACELVKAECQKRWGKYLQQRVYTLSTVETTKVIQGKKTGQKHALDCYVELLDNNRVIARTFGEAKNYKLIIEHLDDFSRWLDDLGFNPYPSENTPPDLAFMIAPSCPERLKRKLELQNIEFIQVDKVIDKKSSKLPNSTSSTIEKIIETKSTSSSHSTSSTAVNINTANEAKLIIAFKRTSVKNKTIQKLLNNRKSNPYKDLNHLVSDLKFSDNVKAKLQIKLDNEEISFSD
;
A
#
# COMPACT_ATOMS: atom_id res chain seq x y z
N MET A 1 11.96 -0.02 -2.62
CA MET A 1 12.38 0.28 -1.22
C MET A 1 11.31 1.06 -0.47
N GLU A 2 10.54 1.92 -1.15
CA GLU A 2 9.51 2.81 -0.57
C GLU A 2 8.28 2.08 0.02
N ASN A 3 8.21 0.75 -0.13
CA ASN A 3 7.02 -0.05 0.23
C ASN A 3 7.15 -0.80 1.56
N ILE A 4 8.34 -0.82 2.17
CA ILE A 4 8.59 -1.51 3.45
C ILE A 4 8.72 -0.44 4.53
N TRP A 5 7.71 -0.36 5.39
CA TRP A 5 7.78 0.42 6.62
C TRP A 5 8.26 -0.48 7.75
N VAL A 6 9.37 -0.10 8.38
CA VAL A 6 9.90 -0.79 9.56
C VAL A 6 9.54 0.04 10.77
N GLU A 7 8.84 -0.58 11.72
CA GLU A 7 8.52 0.07 12.98
C GLU A 7 9.79 0.17 13.84
N ARG A 8 10.10 1.41 14.25
CA ARG A 8 11.34 1.72 14.96
C ARG A 8 11.04 2.03 16.40
N ASP A 9 11.73 1.36 17.30
CA ASP A 9 11.61 1.62 18.73
C ASP A 9 12.12 3.05 19.03
N VAL A 10 11.36 3.83 19.79
CA VAL A 10 11.69 5.20 20.19
C VAL A 10 12.01 5.24 21.67
N ARG A 11 13.13 5.87 22.02
CA ARG A 11 13.52 6.12 23.42
C ARG A 11 13.59 7.61 23.72
N LEU A 12 13.50 7.95 25.00
CA LEU A 12 13.75 9.31 25.45
C LEU A 12 15.26 9.63 25.32
N PRO A 13 15.63 10.83 24.84
CA PRO A 13 17.02 11.27 24.78
C PRO A 13 17.73 11.23 26.14
N GLY A 14 19.02 10.91 26.16
CA GLY A 14 19.85 10.94 27.37
C GLY A 14 19.64 9.79 28.36
N LYS A 15 18.95 8.72 27.96
CA LYS A 15 18.84 7.47 28.74
C LYS A 15 20.05 6.55 28.49
N GLU A 16 20.39 5.70 29.46
CA GLU A 16 21.44 4.69 29.31
C GLU A 16 21.20 3.79 28.08
N GLY A 17 22.26 3.54 27.30
CA GLY A 17 22.20 2.74 26.08
C GLY A 17 21.78 3.51 24.82
N GLU A 18 21.89 4.84 24.80
CA GLU A 18 21.84 5.63 23.58
C GLU A 18 23.12 5.37 22.76
N ASP A 19 22.93 4.83 21.55
CA ASP A 19 23.97 4.56 20.58
C ASP A 19 23.45 4.85 19.17
N ASP A 20 24.30 4.69 18.15
CA ASP A 20 23.94 4.96 16.75
C ASP A 20 22.86 4.01 16.20
N THR A 21 22.39 3.04 16.98
CA THR A 21 21.30 2.11 16.63
C THR A 21 19.97 2.48 17.30
N THR A 22 19.96 3.44 18.22
CA THR A 22 18.79 3.84 19.00
C THR A 22 18.15 5.12 18.46
N THR A 23 16.88 5.05 18.05
CA THR A 23 16.11 6.26 17.67
C THR A 23 15.61 6.97 18.92
N THR A 24 15.83 8.29 19.02
CA THR A 24 15.41 9.08 20.20
C THR A 24 14.50 10.25 19.85
N ALA A 25 13.48 10.47 20.67
CA ALA A 25 12.55 11.60 20.55
C ALA A 25 11.75 11.80 21.85
N GLU A 26 11.24 13.01 22.07
CA GLU A 26 10.25 13.32 23.10
C GLU A 26 8.85 13.54 22.49
N SER A 27 7.79 13.18 23.22
CA SER A 27 6.42 13.59 22.86
C SER A 27 6.24 15.10 23.11
N LEU A 28 5.64 15.80 22.14
CA LEU A 28 5.30 17.22 22.29
C LEU A 28 3.97 17.43 23.04
N SER A 29 3.06 16.45 22.99
CA SER A 29 1.79 16.46 23.75
C SER A 29 1.99 16.12 25.24
N GLY A 30 3.17 15.62 25.62
CA GLY A 30 3.46 15.14 26.97
C GLY A 30 3.08 13.67 27.19
N ASN A 31 2.72 12.94 26.13
CA ASN A 31 2.42 11.52 26.19
C ASN A 31 3.69 10.70 26.47
N SER A 32 3.76 10.08 27.65
CA SER A 32 4.91 9.27 28.08
C SER A 32 4.87 7.82 27.59
N SER A 33 3.79 7.38 26.94
CA SER A 33 3.64 5.99 26.48
C SER A 33 4.19 5.73 25.09
N ILE A 34 4.79 6.72 24.43
CA ILE A 34 5.34 6.58 23.08
C ILE A 34 6.51 5.60 23.10
N SER A 35 6.34 4.50 22.37
CA SER A 35 7.30 3.39 22.31
C SER A 35 7.95 3.23 20.94
N ASN A 36 7.33 3.79 19.91
CA ASN A 36 7.77 3.66 18.52
C ASN A 36 7.48 4.90 17.68
N ILE A 37 8.04 4.94 16.47
CA ILE A 37 7.98 6.11 15.61
C ILE A 37 6.57 6.36 15.07
N THR A 38 5.79 5.31 14.78
CA THR A 38 4.40 5.48 14.34
C THR A 38 3.52 6.10 15.43
N GLU A 39 3.70 5.68 16.69
CA GLU A 39 3.03 6.29 17.84
C GLU A 39 3.39 7.76 17.99
N LEU A 40 4.68 8.10 17.85
CA LEU A 40 5.14 9.49 17.91
C LEU A 40 4.50 10.35 16.83
N LEU A 41 4.47 9.89 15.58
CA LEU A 41 3.87 10.62 14.47
C LEU A 41 2.36 10.78 14.63
N ARG A 42 1.66 9.77 15.17
CA ARG A 42 0.23 9.87 15.49
C ARG A 42 -0.04 10.83 16.63
N ASP A 43 0.82 10.86 17.64
CA ASP A 43 0.76 11.82 18.75
C ASP A 43 0.95 13.25 18.25
N ASP A 44 1.93 13.49 17.37
CA ASP A 44 2.18 14.79 16.74
C ASP A 44 0.99 15.24 15.85
N LEU A 45 0.38 14.30 15.11
CA LEU A 45 -0.83 14.58 14.33
C LEU A 45 -2.02 14.92 15.23
N LYS A 46 -2.27 14.15 16.28
CA LYS A 46 -3.33 14.42 17.25
C LYS A 46 -3.13 15.78 17.92
N HIS A 47 -1.90 16.07 18.36
CA HIS A 47 -1.57 17.35 18.97
C HIS A 47 -1.85 18.55 18.05
N THR A 48 -1.64 18.36 16.75
CA THR A 48 -1.88 19.44 15.77
C THR A 48 -3.34 19.56 15.36
N PHE A 49 -3.96 18.44 14.95
CA PHE A 49 -5.30 18.43 14.38
C PHE A 49 -6.38 18.55 15.46
N ASP A 50 -6.24 17.77 16.54
CA ASP A 50 -7.27 17.67 17.59
C ASP A 50 -7.05 18.75 18.66
N ASP A 51 -5.82 18.88 19.17
CA ASP A 51 -5.51 19.88 20.20
C ASP A 51 -5.23 21.28 19.61
N ARG A 52 -5.29 21.44 18.28
CA ARG A 52 -5.11 22.71 17.57
C ARG A 52 -3.80 23.41 17.89
N SER A 53 -2.77 22.63 18.20
CA SER A 53 -1.50 23.13 18.70
C SER A 53 -0.40 23.14 17.63
N PHE A 54 0.56 24.04 17.79
CA PHE A 54 1.70 24.16 16.91
C PHE A 54 2.69 23.03 17.16
N THR A 55 2.97 22.25 16.12
CA THR A 55 3.94 21.16 16.13
C THR A 55 5.10 21.49 15.21
N PHE A 56 6.31 21.49 15.77
CA PHE A 56 7.54 21.67 15.00
C PHE A 56 8.50 20.53 15.32
N ARG A 57 9.02 19.87 14.29
CA ARG A 57 10.02 18.80 14.40
C ARG A 57 11.25 19.05 13.54
N PHE A 58 12.42 18.89 14.15
CA PHE A 58 13.65 18.60 13.42
C PHE A 58 13.83 17.08 13.36
N VAL A 59 14.15 16.55 12.19
CA VAL A 59 14.58 15.16 12.05
C VAL A 59 16.07 15.15 11.70
N ALA A 60 16.88 14.81 12.70
CA ALA A 60 18.32 14.59 12.59
C ALA A 60 18.55 13.12 12.28
N ALA A 61 19.09 12.82 11.10
CA ALA A 61 19.16 11.45 10.62
C ALA A 61 20.57 11.07 10.16
N PHE A 62 21.07 9.91 10.53
CA PHE A 62 22.29 9.40 9.92
C PHE A 62 22.10 9.18 8.41
N LEU A 63 23.15 9.29 7.60
CA LEU A 63 23.03 9.04 6.16
C LEU A 63 22.51 7.61 5.91
N GLY A 64 21.45 7.50 5.10
CA GLY A 64 20.85 6.20 4.78
C GLY A 64 19.89 5.62 5.83
N SER A 65 19.56 6.35 6.90
CA SER A 65 18.65 5.93 7.98
C SER A 65 17.14 6.02 7.67
N GLY A 66 16.76 6.49 6.48
CA GLY A 66 15.36 6.54 6.05
C GLY A 66 14.60 7.84 6.34
N LYS A 67 15.29 8.98 6.42
CA LYS A 67 14.69 10.32 6.66
C LYS A 67 13.53 10.67 5.70
N THR A 68 13.73 10.42 4.41
CA THR A 68 12.72 10.67 3.36
C THR A 68 11.54 9.69 3.45
N SER A 69 11.81 8.43 3.86
CA SER A 69 10.76 7.44 4.11
C SER A 69 9.87 7.85 5.28
N LEU A 70 10.44 8.43 6.35
CA LEU A 70 9.67 8.98 7.47
C LEU A 70 8.74 10.11 7.03
N LEU A 71 9.24 11.07 6.25
CA LEU A 71 8.40 12.16 5.73
C LEU A 71 7.29 11.65 4.82
N THR A 72 7.61 10.72 3.93
CA THR A 72 6.63 10.11 3.03
C THR A 72 5.55 9.38 3.83
N TYR A 73 5.94 8.65 4.89
CA TYR A 73 4.99 7.99 5.77
C TYR A 73 4.10 8.99 6.52
N LEU A 74 4.64 10.09 7.02
CA LEU A 74 3.85 11.15 7.68
C LEU A 74 2.87 11.84 6.70
N HIS A 75 3.32 12.13 5.48
CA HIS A 75 2.46 12.66 4.41
C HIS A 75 1.26 11.74 4.17
N GLU A 76 1.52 10.43 4.05
CA GLU A 76 0.47 9.43 3.86
C GLU A 76 -0.43 9.28 5.09
N LEU A 77 0.12 9.29 6.31
CA LEU A 77 -0.69 9.24 7.54
C LEU A 77 -1.65 10.43 7.64
N THR A 78 -1.26 11.58 7.11
CA THR A 78 -2.06 12.80 7.10
C THR A 78 -3.16 12.74 6.02
N THR A 79 -2.78 12.35 4.80
CA THR A 79 -3.69 12.34 3.63
C THR A 79 -4.64 11.15 3.58
N THR A 80 -4.36 10.07 4.30
CA THR A 80 -5.23 8.88 4.34
C THR A 80 -6.27 8.88 5.47
N GLN A 81 -6.27 9.90 6.32
CA GLN A 81 -7.28 10.06 7.36
C GLN A 81 -8.42 10.91 6.83
N SER A 82 -9.61 10.32 6.70
CA SER A 82 -10.80 10.96 6.13
C SER A 82 -11.17 12.27 6.82
N ASN A 83 -10.96 12.36 8.14
CA ASN A 83 -11.19 13.58 8.92
C ASN A 83 -10.15 14.67 8.68
N TYR A 84 -8.97 14.34 8.15
CA TYR A 84 -7.88 15.29 7.92
C TYR A 84 -7.84 15.75 6.47
N GLU A 85 -8.10 14.84 5.51
CA GLU A 85 -8.01 15.12 4.08
C GLU A 85 -8.88 16.30 3.64
N LYS A 86 -10.10 16.41 4.19
CA LYS A 86 -11.05 17.50 3.88
C LYS A 86 -10.76 18.81 4.63
N HIS A 87 -9.89 18.74 5.63
CA HIS A 87 -9.61 19.81 6.59
C HIS A 87 -8.11 20.08 6.68
N SER A 88 -7.36 19.89 5.60
CA SER A 88 -5.94 20.22 5.59
C SER A 88 -5.38 20.53 4.21
N VAL A 89 -4.27 21.26 4.22
CA VAL A 89 -3.31 21.28 3.12
C VAL A 89 -2.03 20.64 3.60
N VAL A 90 -1.50 19.72 2.78
CA VAL A 90 -0.24 19.03 3.02
C VAL A 90 0.71 19.38 1.90
N ILE A 91 1.84 20.01 2.23
CA ILE A 91 2.85 20.46 1.27
C ILE A 91 4.16 19.80 1.63
N GLN A 92 4.65 18.93 0.74
CA GLN A 92 5.93 18.25 0.86
C GLN A 92 6.88 18.71 -0.25
N PHE A 93 8.08 19.13 0.12
CA PHE A 93 9.09 19.55 -0.85
C PHE A 93 10.51 19.45 -0.29
N PRO A 94 11.52 19.16 -1.13
CA PRO A 94 12.92 19.29 -0.77
C PRO A 94 13.40 20.75 -0.90
N LEU A 95 14.30 21.19 0.00
CA LEU A 95 14.87 22.54 -0.06
C LEU A 95 15.69 22.80 -1.34
N SER A 96 16.24 21.76 -1.95
CA SER A 96 16.96 21.88 -3.23
C SER A 96 16.10 22.48 -4.35
N HIS A 97 14.78 22.33 -4.30
CA HIS A 97 13.86 22.95 -5.27
C HIS A 97 13.89 24.49 -5.23
N LEU A 98 14.22 25.10 -4.09
CA LEU A 98 14.28 26.56 -3.98
C LEU A 98 15.43 27.15 -4.80
N ARG A 99 16.44 26.33 -5.12
CA ARG A 99 17.61 26.74 -5.89
C ARG A 99 17.36 26.73 -7.41
N THR A 100 16.38 25.97 -7.88
CA THR A 100 15.99 25.96 -9.30
C THR A 100 15.06 27.12 -9.67
N VAL A 101 14.53 27.83 -8.67
CA VAL A 101 13.77 29.07 -8.87
C VAL A 101 14.73 30.18 -9.27
N GLY A 102 14.75 30.51 -10.57
CA GLY A 102 15.62 31.52 -11.18
C GLY A 102 15.27 32.96 -10.77
N SER A 103 15.49 33.30 -9.50
CA SER A 103 15.33 34.65 -8.97
C SER A 103 16.56 35.11 -8.18
N SER A 104 16.85 36.41 -8.25
CA SER A 104 17.93 37.07 -7.50
C SER A 104 17.57 37.36 -6.04
N HIS A 105 16.38 36.95 -5.60
CA HIS A 105 15.93 37.17 -4.23
C HIS A 105 16.67 36.29 -3.23
N ASN A 106 16.72 36.74 -1.98
CA ASN A 106 17.29 35.98 -0.87
C ASN A 106 16.52 34.67 -0.63
N PHE A 107 17.13 33.76 0.12
CA PHE A 107 16.58 32.43 0.36
C PHE A 107 15.26 32.49 1.14
N SER A 108 15.13 33.44 2.07
CA SER A 108 13.88 33.67 2.81
C SER A 108 12.67 33.94 1.91
N ILE A 109 12.78 34.86 0.96
CA ILE A 109 11.70 35.17 0.01
C ILE A 109 11.39 33.95 -0.85
N LYS A 110 12.41 33.22 -1.32
CA LYS A 110 12.22 32.00 -2.11
C LYS A 110 11.43 30.95 -1.35
N LEU A 111 11.79 30.70 -0.08
CA LEU A 111 11.11 29.73 0.77
C LEU A 111 9.63 30.11 0.99
N TYR A 112 9.35 31.35 1.40
CA TYR A 112 7.98 31.78 1.65
C TYR A 112 7.13 31.81 0.39
N CYS A 113 7.66 32.30 -0.74
CA CYS A 113 6.93 32.27 -2.02
C CYS A 113 6.62 30.83 -2.45
N TYR A 114 7.51 29.88 -2.22
CA TYR A 114 7.27 28.47 -2.52
C TYR A 114 6.15 27.91 -1.64
N ILE A 115 6.27 28.06 -0.32
CA ILE A 115 5.30 27.58 0.67
C ILE A 115 3.92 28.18 0.42
N LEU A 116 3.83 29.50 0.26
CA LEU A 116 2.57 30.19 0.04
C LEU A 116 1.99 29.89 -1.34
N GLY A 117 2.81 29.85 -2.38
CA GLY A 117 2.36 29.50 -3.74
C GLY A 117 1.69 28.13 -3.78
N ASP A 118 2.31 27.11 -3.19
CA ASP A 118 1.71 25.77 -3.08
C ASP A 118 0.48 25.78 -2.14
N THR A 119 0.49 26.58 -1.07
CA THR A 119 -0.65 26.72 -0.14
C THR A 119 -1.87 27.30 -0.85
N PHE A 120 -1.74 28.45 -1.50
CA PHE A 120 -2.84 29.06 -2.25
C PHE A 120 -3.33 28.15 -3.39
N TRP A 121 -2.41 27.48 -4.07
CA TRP A 121 -2.78 26.50 -5.09
C TRP A 121 -3.74 25.44 -4.54
N GLN A 122 -3.37 24.80 -3.42
CA GLN A 122 -4.16 23.77 -2.78
C GLN A 122 -5.50 24.31 -2.26
N LEU A 123 -5.51 25.47 -1.59
CA LEU A 123 -6.74 26.08 -1.08
C LEU A 123 -7.76 26.40 -2.20
N ILE A 124 -7.29 26.73 -3.41
CA ILE A 124 -8.14 27.14 -4.52
C ILE A 124 -8.60 25.96 -5.41
N HIS A 125 -7.73 24.96 -5.61
CA HIS A 125 -7.92 23.90 -6.60
C HIS A 125 -8.27 22.53 -6.02
N ASN A 126 -8.09 22.32 -4.72
CA ASN A 126 -8.48 21.06 -4.08
C ASN A 126 -10.01 20.99 -3.96
N GLN A 127 -10.61 20.02 -4.67
CA GLN A 127 -12.06 19.82 -4.72
C GLN A 127 -12.65 19.23 -3.44
N ASN A 128 -11.81 18.68 -2.56
CA ASN A 128 -12.25 18.06 -1.31
C ASN A 128 -12.46 19.07 -0.17
N LEU A 129 -12.02 20.31 -0.35
CA LEU A 129 -12.13 21.37 0.65
C LEU A 129 -13.48 22.08 0.60
N LEU A 130 -13.87 22.70 1.72
CA LEU A 130 -15.10 23.50 1.81
C LEU A 130 -15.04 24.72 0.85
N PRO A 131 -16.15 25.07 0.17
CA PRO A 131 -16.19 26.24 -0.70
C PRO A 131 -15.74 27.55 -0.02
N ASP A 132 -16.10 27.73 1.25
CA ASP A 132 -15.77 28.96 2.00
C ASP A 132 -14.25 29.10 2.21
N VAL A 133 -13.51 27.99 2.36
CA VAL A 133 -12.04 28.02 2.46
C VAL A 133 -11.42 28.55 1.16
N LYS A 134 -11.98 28.15 0.02
CA LYS A 134 -11.54 28.63 -1.29
C LYS A 134 -11.82 30.12 -1.47
N GLU A 135 -12.99 30.59 -1.04
CA GLU A 135 -13.32 32.02 -1.12
C GLU A 135 -12.41 32.86 -0.22
N VAL A 136 -12.07 32.40 0.99
CA VAL A 136 -11.06 33.07 1.85
C VAL A 136 -9.72 33.21 1.11
N ALA A 137 -9.23 32.14 0.49
CA ALA A 137 -7.96 32.18 -0.23
C ALA A 137 -7.98 33.17 -1.41
N LYS A 138 -9.11 33.27 -2.13
CA LYS A 138 -9.28 34.25 -3.20
C LYS A 138 -9.30 35.68 -2.68
N ASN A 139 -10.06 35.94 -1.62
CA ASN A 139 -10.18 37.27 -1.02
C ASN A 139 -8.81 37.77 -0.55
N ILE A 140 -8.00 36.92 0.09
CA ILE A 140 -6.63 37.28 0.48
C ILE A 140 -5.81 37.68 -0.75
N LEU A 141 -5.87 36.90 -1.85
CA LEU A 141 -5.13 37.28 -3.07
C LEU A 141 -5.64 38.60 -3.67
N GLU A 142 -6.94 38.87 -3.62
CA GLU A 142 -7.52 40.12 -4.11
C GLU A 142 -7.07 41.34 -3.28
N GLU A 143 -6.93 41.20 -1.96
CA GLU A 143 -6.39 42.27 -1.08
C GLU A 143 -4.97 42.71 -1.45
N PHE A 144 -4.20 41.82 -2.08
CA PHE A 144 -2.85 42.13 -2.58
C PHE A 144 -2.84 42.47 -4.08
N ASP A 145 -3.98 42.74 -4.73
CA ASP A 145 -4.10 42.93 -6.19
C ASP A 145 -3.61 41.72 -7.02
N ALA A 146 -3.55 40.53 -6.39
CA ALA A 146 -3.06 39.30 -6.97
C ALA A 146 -4.18 38.45 -7.61
N GLY A 147 -5.39 38.99 -7.77
CA GLY A 147 -6.54 38.30 -8.39
C GLY A 147 -6.27 37.80 -9.81
N SER A 148 -5.31 38.37 -10.52
CA SER A 148 -4.84 37.87 -11.83
C SER A 148 -4.30 36.43 -11.76
N LEU A 149 -3.86 35.96 -10.58
CA LEU A 149 -3.39 34.59 -10.35
C LEU A 149 -4.52 33.55 -10.46
N LEU A 150 -5.78 33.96 -10.27
CA LEU A 150 -6.95 33.08 -10.36
C LEU A 150 -7.25 32.65 -11.81
N ASN A 151 -6.79 33.43 -12.80
CA ASN A 151 -7.04 33.20 -14.23
C ASN A 151 -5.86 32.51 -14.94
N THR A 152 -5.02 31.78 -14.21
CA THR A 152 -3.74 31.26 -14.72
C THR A 152 -3.87 29.91 -15.42
N GLY A 153 -4.73 29.81 -16.44
CA GLY A 153 -4.77 28.66 -17.34
C GLY A 153 -5.86 28.79 -18.40
N THR A 154 -5.68 28.13 -19.55
CA THR A 154 -6.80 27.78 -20.43
C THR A 154 -7.80 26.91 -19.66
N ARG A 155 -9.09 26.90 -20.03
CA ARG A 155 -10.15 26.09 -19.38
C ARG A 155 -9.81 24.60 -19.22
N GLU A 156 -8.80 24.12 -19.93
CA GLU A 156 -8.22 22.79 -19.82
C GLU A 156 -6.88 22.89 -19.06
N GLU A 157 -6.88 22.43 -17.80
CA GLU A 157 -5.74 22.23 -16.89
C GLU A 157 -4.92 23.46 -16.48
N ILE A 158 -5.39 24.18 -15.47
CA ILE A 158 -4.52 25.03 -14.64
C ILE A 158 -3.48 24.11 -13.97
N LYS A 159 -2.18 24.40 -14.10
CA LYS A 159 -1.08 23.60 -13.53
C LYS A 159 -0.35 24.36 -12.41
N LEU A 160 0.09 23.62 -11.37
CA LEU A 160 0.79 24.17 -10.20
C LEU A 160 2.04 25.00 -10.58
N ASN A 161 2.89 24.50 -11.47
CA ASN A 161 4.15 25.17 -11.81
C ASN A 161 3.96 26.57 -12.44
N PRO A 162 3.08 26.73 -13.46
CA PRO A 162 2.69 28.06 -13.96
C PRO A 162 2.14 29.00 -12.88
N PHE A 163 1.24 28.50 -12.02
CA PHE A 163 0.68 29.29 -10.92
C PHE A 163 1.77 29.76 -9.96
N ARG A 164 2.60 28.84 -9.47
CA ARG A 164 3.71 29.13 -8.55
C ARG A 164 4.70 30.12 -9.15
N SER A 165 5.05 29.98 -10.43
CA SER A 165 5.96 30.93 -11.09
C SER A 165 5.40 32.35 -11.11
N LYS A 166 4.10 32.50 -11.39
CA LYS A 166 3.42 33.80 -11.37
C LYS A 166 3.29 34.36 -9.96
N PHE A 167 2.93 33.51 -8.99
CA PHE A 167 2.87 33.86 -7.57
C PHE A 167 4.20 34.42 -7.09
N SER A 168 5.29 33.69 -7.33
CA SER A 168 6.64 34.12 -6.95
C SER A 168 7.04 35.44 -7.62
N LYS A 169 6.74 35.63 -8.90
CA LYS A 169 7.04 36.89 -9.61
C LYS A 169 6.29 38.07 -9.03
N PHE A 170 5.02 37.86 -8.66
CA PHE A 170 4.17 38.90 -8.09
C PHE A 170 4.65 39.30 -6.69
N PHE A 171 4.73 38.34 -5.78
CA PHE A 171 5.02 38.62 -4.37
C PHE A 171 6.48 38.96 -4.11
N ALA A 172 7.42 38.48 -4.91
CA ALA A 172 8.83 38.78 -4.68
C ALA A 172 9.23 40.23 -5.00
N THR A 173 8.40 40.95 -5.78
CA THR A 173 8.55 42.40 -6.01
C THR A 173 7.65 43.25 -5.11
N SER A 174 6.80 42.62 -4.30
CA SER A 174 5.86 43.31 -3.43
C SER A 174 6.52 43.58 -2.06
N GLU A 175 6.21 44.71 -1.42
CA GLU A 175 6.65 45.00 -0.03
C GLU A 175 5.83 44.20 1.01
N VAL A 176 5.80 42.88 0.85
CA VAL A 176 4.99 41.99 1.68
C VAL A 176 5.82 41.39 2.82
N ASN A 177 5.29 41.49 4.04
CA ASN A 177 5.82 40.73 5.16
C ASN A 177 5.34 39.28 5.07
N PHE A 178 6.17 38.43 4.47
CA PHE A 178 5.85 37.02 4.24
C PHE A 178 5.51 36.22 5.50
N VAL A 179 6.14 36.52 6.63
CA VAL A 179 5.88 35.83 7.90
C VAL A 179 4.46 36.17 8.39
N GLU A 180 4.08 37.44 8.29
CA GLU A 180 2.73 37.89 8.66
C GLU A 180 1.69 37.32 7.72
N LEU A 181 1.91 37.36 6.41
CA LEU A 181 1.02 36.77 5.41
C LEU A 181 0.83 35.26 5.67
N PHE A 182 1.91 34.53 5.96
CA PHE A 182 1.83 33.10 6.29
C PHE A 182 0.91 32.81 7.48
N PHE A 183 1.08 33.53 8.58
CA PHE A 183 0.24 33.35 9.76
C PHE A 183 -1.18 33.90 9.56
N ASP A 184 -1.35 34.92 8.74
CA ASP A 184 -2.66 35.49 8.41
C ASP A 184 -3.50 34.52 7.59
N VAL A 185 -2.94 33.90 6.55
CA VAL A 185 -3.60 32.85 5.76
C VAL A 185 -4.12 31.73 6.68
N ILE A 186 -3.27 31.23 7.58
CA ILE A 186 -3.67 30.20 8.55
C ILE A 186 -4.83 30.70 9.42
N SER A 187 -4.72 31.93 9.95
CA SER A 187 -5.73 32.51 10.84
C SER A 187 -7.06 32.75 10.14
N GLN A 188 -7.06 33.21 8.88
CA GLN A 188 -8.27 33.48 8.12
C GLN A 188 -8.99 32.18 7.73
N VAL A 189 -8.25 31.18 7.23
CA VAL A 189 -8.83 29.88 6.87
C VAL A 189 -9.40 29.18 8.10
N THR A 190 -8.68 29.21 9.22
CA THR A 190 -9.12 28.56 10.47
C THR A 190 -10.31 29.24 11.16
N LYS A 191 -10.61 30.51 10.83
CA LYS A 191 -11.85 31.17 11.27
C LYS A 191 -13.09 30.58 10.60
N VAL A 192 -12.96 30.22 9.32
CA VAL A 192 -14.06 29.69 8.50
C VAL A 192 -14.19 28.17 8.65
N ASP A 193 -13.06 27.47 8.74
CA ASP A 193 -13.02 26.06 9.09
C ASP A 193 -12.16 25.85 10.34
N PRO A 194 -12.78 25.83 11.54
CA PRO A 194 -12.07 25.61 12.80
C PRO A 194 -11.42 24.24 12.97
N ARG A 195 -11.50 23.33 11.99
CA ARG A 195 -10.77 22.05 12.00
C ARG A 195 -9.59 22.07 11.02
N PHE A 196 -9.48 23.10 10.20
CA PHE A 196 -8.46 23.19 9.16
C PHE A 196 -7.04 23.22 9.74
N THR A 197 -6.14 22.41 9.18
CA THR A 197 -4.75 22.27 9.64
C THR A 197 -3.78 22.40 8.48
N PHE A 198 -2.66 23.09 8.70
CA PHE A 198 -1.61 23.27 7.70
C PHE A 198 -0.41 22.38 8.02
N VAL A 199 0.05 21.61 7.02
CA VAL A 199 1.13 20.65 7.19
C VAL A 199 2.24 20.90 6.17
N TYR A 200 3.46 21.15 6.65
CA TYR A 200 4.64 21.40 5.84
C TYR A 200 5.74 20.38 6.14
N LEU A 201 6.12 19.60 5.13
CA LEU A 201 7.08 18.50 5.24
C LEU A 201 8.29 18.80 4.35
N THR A 202 9.35 19.32 4.96
CA THR A 202 10.51 19.85 4.24
C THR A 202 11.70 18.90 4.35
N ASP A 203 12.16 18.37 3.21
CA ASP A 203 13.33 17.48 3.13
C ASP A 203 14.60 18.20 2.65
N GLU A 204 15.72 17.49 2.69
CA GLU A 204 17.02 17.89 2.12
C GLU A 204 17.61 19.17 2.73
N LEU A 205 17.51 19.35 4.05
CA LEU A 205 18.28 20.41 4.74
C LEU A 205 19.78 20.26 4.48
N ASP A 206 20.27 19.04 4.33
CA ASP A 206 21.65 18.72 3.95
C ASP A 206 22.04 19.25 2.56
N SER A 207 21.09 19.54 1.67
CA SER A 207 21.40 20.19 0.38
C SER A 207 21.94 21.62 0.52
N LEU A 208 21.74 22.25 1.69
CA LEU A 208 22.22 23.59 2.01
C LEU A 208 23.64 23.62 2.58
N GLU A 209 24.27 22.47 2.85
CA GLU A 209 25.57 22.37 3.55
C GLU A 209 26.66 23.29 2.95
N LYS A 210 26.67 23.42 1.61
CA LYS A 210 27.66 24.23 0.87
C LYS A 210 27.29 25.70 0.75
N PHE A 211 26.15 26.12 1.31
CA PHE A 211 25.57 27.46 1.15
C PHE A 211 25.36 28.11 2.52
N GLN A 212 26.46 28.55 3.15
CA GLN A 212 26.43 29.07 4.52
C GLN A 212 25.39 30.17 4.72
N GLN A 213 25.24 31.09 3.76
CA GLN A 213 24.23 32.15 3.84
C GLN A 213 22.79 31.58 3.89
N GLU A 214 22.48 30.56 3.10
CA GLU A 214 21.16 29.92 3.08
C GLU A 214 20.89 29.16 4.39
N ILE A 215 21.91 28.57 5.02
CA ILE A 215 21.82 27.97 6.36
C ILE A 215 21.49 29.04 7.41
N GLU A 216 22.19 30.18 7.41
CA GLU A 216 21.94 31.27 8.35
C GLU A 216 20.53 31.86 8.16
N GLU A 217 20.10 32.08 6.91
CA GLU A 217 18.74 32.53 6.60
C GLU A 217 17.70 31.50 7.09
N THR A 218 17.92 30.20 6.84
CA THR A 218 17.07 29.11 7.35
C THR A 218 16.94 29.17 8.88
N ARG A 219 18.06 29.36 9.58
CA ARG A 219 18.10 29.48 11.04
C ARG A 219 17.25 30.65 11.54
N VAL A 220 17.37 31.81 10.89
CA VAL A 220 16.57 33.02 11.21
C VAL A 220 15.09 32.81 10.97
N ILE A 221 14.71 32.23 9.81
CA ILE A 221 13.32 31.98 9.42
C ILE A 221 12.62 31.11 10.45
N PHE A 222 13.16 29.91 10.74
CA PHE A 222 12.48 28.97 11.63
C PHE A 222 12.48 29.45 13.07
N ARG A 223 13.53 30.15 13.53
CA ARG A 223 13.51 30.82 14.85
C ARG A 223 12.38 31.85 14.93
N ALA A 224 12.22 32.70 13.91
CA ALA A 224 11.16 33.71 13.87
C ALA A 224 9.77 33.06 13.86
N LEU A 225 9.58 32.04 13.03
CA LEU A 225 8.33 31.29 12.92
C LEU A 225 7.94 30.65 14.26
N ILE A 226 8.86 29.93 14.91
CA ILE A 226 8.61 29.26 16.19
C ILE A 226 8.30 30.28 17.29
N LYS A 227 9.05 31.41 17.34
CA LYS A 227 8.78 32.49 18.29
C LYS A 227 7.40 33.09 18.07
N GLN A 228 7.03 33.38 16.83
CA GLN A 228 5.74 33.98 16.51
C GLN A 228 4.57 33.04 16.84
N ALA A 229 4.68 31.75 16.51
CA ALA A 229 3.71 30.74 16.92
C ALA A 229 3.57 30.68 18.45
N ALA A 230 4.68 30.73 19.19
CA ALA A 230 4.67 30.69 20.65
C ALA A 230 4.15 31.99 21.29
N GLN A 231 4.51 33.15 20.77
CA GLN A 231 4.21 34.45 21.38
C GLN A 231 2.85 35.00 20.97
N LYS A 232 2.55 35.03 19.66
CA LYS A 232 1.30 35.61 19.12
C LYS A 232 0.12 34.67 19.32
N PHE A 233 0.34 33.37 19.11
CA PHE A 233 -0.74 32.36 19.15
C PHE A 233 -0.73 31.52 20.42
N ARG A 234 0.21 31.72 21.35
CA ARG A 234 0.39 30.88 22.54
C ARG A 234 0.45 29.38 22.19
N ARG A 235 1.04 29.06 21.03
CA ARG A 235 1.07 27.72 20.40
C ARG A 235 -0.29 27.15 20.00
N SER A 236 -1.40 27.87 20.16
CA SER A 236 -2.74 27.45 19.74
C SER A 236 -2.98 27.80 18.26
N ILE A 237 -2.17 27.24 17.37
CA ILE A 237 -2.33 27.37 15.93
C ILE A 237 -2.16 25.99 15.26
N PRO A 238 -3.11 25.55 14.41
CA PRO A 238 -3.12 24.21 13.80
C PRO A 238 -2.12 24.13 12.64
N LEU A 239 -0.84 24.04 13.00
CA LEU A 239 0.29 24.08 12.09
C LEU A 239 1.31 23.02 12.48
N LEU A 240 1.59 22.10 11.56
CA LEU A 240 2.62 21.07 11.71
C LEU A 240 3.75 21.31 10.69
N ILE A 241 4.99 21.37 11.18
CA ILE A 241 6.17 21.56 10.35
C ILE A 241 7.22 20.51 10.71
N TYR A 242 7.69 19.76 9.70
CA TYR A 242 8.88 18.90 9.82
C TYR A 242 9.97 19.45 8.91
N LEU A 243 11.16 19.61 9.47
CA LEU A 243 12.37 19.93 8.71
C LEU A 243 13.41 18.84 8.90
N VAL A 244 13.87 18.25 7.80
CA VAL A 244 14.60 16.99 7.80
C VAL A 244 15.95 17.15 7.12
N GLY A 245 17.00 16.63 7.77
CA GLY A 245 18.38 16.68 7.28
C GLY A 245 19.25 15.58 7.87
N THR A 246 20.55 15.61 7.58
CA THR A 246 21.49 14.72 8.26
C THR A 246 21.70 15.16 9.72
N SER A 247 22.16 14.25 10.58
CA SER A 247 22.46 14.55 11.98
C SER A 247 23.45 15.71 12.13
N ASP A 248 24.49 15.77 11.29
CA ASP A 248 25.51 16.82 11.32
C ASP A 248 24.93 18.17 10.91
N ASN A 249 24.15 18.22 9.83
CA ASN A 249 23.53 19.46 9.35
C ASN A 249 22.50 20.01 10.34
N VAL A 250 21.65 19.14 10.90
CA VAL A 250 20.65 19.55 11.88
C VAL A 250 21.33 20.02 13.17
N SER A 251 22.34 19.29 13.66
CA SER A 251 23.10 19.69 14.85
C SER A 251 23.79 21.03 14.63
N SER A 252 24.50 21.22 13.52
CA SER A 252 25.13 22.50 13.17
C SER A 252 24.12 23.66 13.09
N LEU A 253 22.94 23.42 12.53
CA LEU A 253 21.88 24.43 12.46
C LEU A 253 21.34 24.78 13.86
N ILE A 254 21.09 23.80 14.72
CA ILE A 254 20.56 24.02 16.08
C ILE A 254 21.62 24.67 16.98
N GLU A 255 22.84 24.17 16.97
CA GLU A 255 23.90 24.59 17.89
C GLU A 255 24.49 25.96 17.57
N GLY A 256 24.44 26.37 16.29
CA GLY A 256 24.86 27.71 15.89
C GLY A 256 23.95 28.85 16.38
N ASP A 257 22.82 28.56 17.03
CA ASP A 257 21.95 29.57 17.64
C ASP A 257 21.38 29.08 18.97
N SER A 258 21.89 29.65 20.07
CA SER A 258 21.47 29.31 21.43
C SER A 258 19.98 29.53 21.69
N VAL A 259 19.38 30.52 21.02
CA VAL A 259 17.94 30.80 21.14
C VAL A 259 17.16 29.71 20.43
N LEU A 260 17.56 29.34 19.22
CA LEU A 260 16.93 28.22 18.51
C LEU A 260 17.08 26.91 19.30
N LYS A 261 18.29 26.60 19.77
CA LYS A 261 18.57 25.42 20.61
C LYS A 261 17.65 25.32 21.82
N SER A 262 17.38 26.45 22.50
CA SER A 262 16.43 26.51 23.61
C SER A 262 14.98 26.22 23.16
N LEU A 263 14.57 26.77 22.02
CA LEU A 263 13.21 26.61 21.50
C LEU A 263 12.90 25.19 21.02
N VAL A 264 13.87 24.47 20.47
CA VAL A 264 13.66 23.15 19.84
C VAL A 264 14.15 21.96 20.65
N LYS A 265 14.51 22.15 21.92
CA LYS A 265 15.09 21.08 22.77
C LYS A 265 14.29 19.77 22.77
N LYS A 266 12.95 19.85 22.75
CA LYS A 266 12.04 18.68 22.74
C LYS A 266 11.55 18.29 21.34
N SER A 267 11.91 19.08 20.34
CA SER A 267 11.38 19.00 18.97
C SER A 267 12.27 18.18 18.05
N THR A 268 13.38 17.61 18.53
CA THR A 268 14.28 16.82 17.68
C THR A 268 13.94 15.33 17.75
N ILE A 269 13.90 14.70 16.57
CA ILE A 269 13.86 13.25 16.38
C ILE A 269 15.22 12.86 15.83
N ASN A 270 15.98 12.04 16.57
CA ASN A 270 17.24 11.48 16.12
C ASN A 270 17.00 10.09 15.55
N LEU A 271 17.10 9.92 14.23
CA LEU A 271 16.94 8.63 13.57
C LEU A 271 18.26 7.87 13.55
N SER A 272 18.23 6.65 14.08
CA SER A 272 19.40 5.77 14.13
C SER A 272 19.75 5.14 12.78
N LEU A 273 20.91 4.48 12.67
CA LEU A 273 21.32 3.74 11.48
C LEU A 273 20.45 2.51 11.18
N GLY A 274 19.82 1.96 12.22
CA GLY A 274 19.08 0.71 12.20
C GLY A 274 19.78 -0.39 12.98
N SER A 275 18.99 -1.27 13.57
CA SER A 275 19.41 -2.43 14.38
C SER A 275 19.28 -3.73 13.58
N ASP A 276 19.96 -4.79 14.03
CA ASP A 276 19.84 -6.12 13.40
C ASP A 276 18.39 -6.63 13.40
N LYS A 277 17.62 -6.29 14.43
CA LYS A 277 16.18 -6.60 14.52
C LYS A 277 15.41 -5.94 13.37
N GLU A 278 15.66 -4.66 13.12
CA GLU A 278 15.02 -3.90 12.03
C GLU A 278 15.46 -4.43 10.64
N PHE A 279 16.74 -4.76 10.45
CA PHE A 279 17.21 -5.38 9.19
C PHE A 279 16.59 -6.76 8.96
N MET A 280 16.44 -7.57 10.02
CA MET A 280 15.76 -8.86 9.94
C MET A 280 14.29 -8.72 9.56
N MET A 281 13.58 -7.68 10.03
CA MET A 281 12.21 -7.41 9.62
C MET A 281 12.11 -7.12 8.11
N ILE A 282 13.02 -6.31 7.56
CA ILE A 282 13.08 -6.04 6.11
C ILE A 282 13.36 -7.33 5.34
N LYS A 283 14.34 -8.12 5.79
CA LYS A 283 14.67 -9.43 5.20
C LYS A 283 13.43 -10.32 5.15
N GLN A 284 12.73 -10.47 6.27
CA GLN A 284 11.52 -11.30 6.36
C GLN A 284 10.42 -10.83 5.41
N GLU A 285 10.21 -9.52 5.27
CA GLU A 285 9.23 -8.99 4.32
C GLU A 285 9.58 -9.33 2.86
N ILE A 286 10.85 -9.24 2.47
CA ILE A 286 11.31 -9.59 1.12
C ILE A 286 11.22 -11.11 0.90
N ASP A 287 11.68 -11.89 1.87
CA ASP A 287 11.65 -13.36 1.86
C ASP A 287 10.22 -13.90 1.66
N GLU A 288 9.25 -13.39 2.41
CA GLU A 288 7.86 -13.83 2.30
C GLU A 288 7.22 -13.47 0.95
N ARG A 289 7.68 -12.40 0.28
CA ARG A 289 7.26 -12.04 -1.08
C ARG A 289 7.80 -13.04 -2.10
N ILE A 290 9.11 -13.31 -2.08
CA ILE A 290 9.73 -14.29 -2.99
C ILE A 290 9.10 -15.67 -2.82
N LYS A 291 8.88 -16.08 -1.56
CA LYS A 291 8.21 -17.34 -1.26
C LYS A 291 6.77 -17.34 -1.77
N GLY A 292 6.00 -16.28 -1.55
CA GLY A 292 4.62 -16.19 -2.06
C GLY A 292 4.54 -16.17 -3.59
N ALA A 293 5.52 -15.56 -4.27
CA ALA A 293 5.52 -15.43 -5.72
C ALA A 293 6.04 -16.67 -6.45
N TYR A 294 6.95 -17.47 -5.85
CA TYR A 294 7.68 -18.52 -6.60
C TYR A 294 7.70 -19.91 -5.95
N LYS A 295 7.09 -20.11 -4.77
CA LYS A 295 7.13 -21.42 -4.07
C LYS A 295 6.44 -22.53 -4.87
N GLY A 296 7.21 -23.47 -5.41
CA GLY A 296 6.68 -24.61 -6.18
C GLY A 296 7.13 -24.61 -7.64
N TYR A 297 7.82 -23.56 -8.07
CA TYR A 297 8.63 -23.62 -9.29
C TYR A 297 9.78 -24.63 -9.13
N LYS A 298 10.17 -25.29 -10.24
CA LYS A 298 11.18 -26.36 -10.27
C LYS A 298 12.48 -25.98 -9.55
N ASN A 299 12.95 -24.75 -9.74
CA ASN A 299 14.22 -24.27 -9.19
C ASN A 299 14.08 -23.53 -7.86
N PHE A 300 12.87 -23.47 -7.29
CA PHE A 300 12.61 -22.68 -6.08
C PHE A 300 13.51 -23.06 -4.91
N ASN A 301 13.67 -24.35 -4.63
CA ASN A 301 14.44 -24.80 -3.48
C ASN A 301 15.92 -24.36 -3.55
N ASN A 302 16.51 -24.38 -4.75
CA ASN A 302 17.90 -23.95 -4.96
C ASN A 302 18.03 -22.44 -4.77
N ALA A 303 17.14 -21.67 -5.42
CA ALA A 303 17.10 -20.21 -5.27
C ALA A 303 16.87 -19.79 -3.81
N TRP A 304 15.95 -20.47 -3.12
CA TRP A 304 15.63 -20.22 -1.73
C TRP A 304 16.81 -20.50 -0.80
N GLN A 305 17.55 -21.59 -1.03
CA GLN A 305 18.76 -21.88 -0.27
C GLN A 305 19.82 -20.79 -0.46
N GLU A 306 20.02 -20.29 -1.67
CA GLU A 306 20.93 -19.16 -1.91
C GLU A 306 20.47 -17.88 -1.20
N ILE A 307 19.17 -17.55 -1.26
CA ILE A 307 18.61 -16.38 -0.58
C ILE A 307 18.79 -16.46 0.93
N GLN A 308 18.56 -17.63 1.53
CA GLN A 308 18.74 -17.84 2.97
C GLN A 308 20.21 -17.76 3.40
N ASN A 309 21.15 -17.99 2.48
CA ASN A 309 22.59 -17.88 2.74
C ASN A 309 23.13 -16.45 2.58
N ILE A 310 22.33 -15.48 2.11
CA ILE A 310 22.75 -14.08 2.02
C ILE A 310 23.02 -13.57 3.44
N PRO A 311 24.25 -13.11 3.76
CA PRO A 311 24.58 -12.63 5.08
C PRO A 311 23.81 -11.34 5.39
N LEU A 312 23.37 -11.19 6.64
CA LEU A 312 22.68 -9.98 7.09
C LEU A 312 23.60 -8.75 7.09
N ARG A 313 24.92 -8.94 7.27
CA ARG A 313 25.91 -7.86 7.37
C ARG A 313 26.92 -7.92 6.23
N PRO A 314 26.94 -6.87 5.41
CA PRO A 314 27.98 -5.85 5.60
C PRO A 314 27.45 -4.43 5.82
N ALA A 315 26.13 -4.23 5.85
CA ALA A 315 25.52 -2.92 5.80
C ALA A 315 25.60 -2.14 7.12
N LYS A 316 25.91 -0.84 7.02
CA LYS A 316 25.98 0.08 8.16
C LYS A 316 24.67 0.84 8.41
N ASN A 317 23.74 0.81 7.47
CA ASN A 317 22.46 1.53 7.54
C ASN A 317 21.40 0.86 6.64
N PHE A 318 20.14 1.31 6.75
CA PHE A 318 19.03 0.79 5.95
C PHE A 318 19.25 0.88 4.44
N ARG A 319 19.79 1.99 3.93
CA ARG A 319 20.02 2.16 2.50
C ARG A 319 20.99 1.10 1.98
N GLU A 320 22.14 0.95 2.62
CA GLU A 320 23.14 -0.06 2.26
C GLU A 320 22.58 -1.47 2.38
N PHE A 321 21.84 -1.76 3.45
CA PHE A 321 21.24 -3.07 3.69
C PHE A 321 20.27 -3.42 2.58
N CYS A 322 19.36 -2.49 2.27
CA CYS A 322 18.38 -2.71 1.23
C CYS A 322 19.05 -2.84 -0.14
N GLN A 323 20.03 -2.00 -0.50
CA GLN A 323 20.76 -2.11 -1.77
C GLN A 323 21.46 -3.45 -1.90
N TYR A 324 22.17 -3.89 -0.85
CA TYR A 324 22.89 -5.15 -0.86
C TYR A 324 21.94 -6.36 -0.91
N TYR A 325 21.00 -6.44 0.04
CA TYR A 325 20.14 -7.60 0.19
C TYR A 325 19.17 -7.73 -0.99
N SER A 326 18.48 -6.65 -1.36
CA SER A 326 17.56 -6.69 -2.51
C SER A 326 18.32 -6.91 -3.83
N GLY A 327 19.51 -6.33 -4.00
CA GLY A 327 20.37 -6.59 -5.16
C GLY A 327 20.73 -8.07 -5.29
N LYS A 328 21.14 -8.72 -4.19
CA LYS A 328 21.44 -10.16 -4.18
C LYS A 328 20.20 -11.03 -4.44
N VAL A 329 19.06 -10.67 -3.85
CA VAL A 329 17.79 -11.37 -4.13
C VAL A 329 17.39 -11.23 -5.60
N LEU A 330 17.59 -10.05 -6.21
CA LEU A 330 17.31 -9.81 -7.62
C LEU A 330 18.26 -10.60 -8.54
N GLU A 331 19.56 -10.65 -8.25
CA GLU A 331 20.52 -11.49 -9.01
C GLU A 331 20.11 -12.98 -8.99
N ILE A 332 19.64 -13.47 -7.85
CA ILE A 332 19.14 -14.84 -7.72
C ILE A 332 17.82 -14.99 -8.47
N HIS A 333 16.91 -14.01 -8.36
CA HIS A 333 15.65 -14.01 -9.11
C HIS A 333 15.88 -14.07 -10.61
N GLU A 334 16.76 -13.23 -11.17
CA GLU A 334 17.10 -13.24 -12.59
C GLU A 334 17.66 -14.60 -13.03
N ARG A 335 18.51 -15.22 -12.20
CA ARG A 335 19.11 -16.53 -12.53
C ARG A 335 18.08 -17.67 -12.56
N TYR A 336 17.09 -17.64 -11.69
CA TYR A 336 16.19 -18.78 -11.47
C TYR A 336 14.75 -18.60 -11.97
N PHE A 337 14.31 -17.35 -12.13
CA PHE A 337 12.91 -16.97 -12.34
C PHE A 337 12.72 -15.86 -13.40
N ALA A 338 13.73 -15.43 -14.16
CA ALA A 338 13.61 -14.30 -15.10
C ALA A 338 12.42 -14.40 -16.08
N GLU A 339 12.07 -15.60 -16.52
CA GLU A 339 10.94 -15.85 -17.44
C GLU A 339 9.70 -16.42 -16.73
N ALA A 340 9.74 -16.57 -15.39
CA ALA A 340 8.65 -17.13 -14.62
C ALA A 340 7.66 -16.02 -14.21
N GLU A 341 6.39 -16.20 -14.56
CA GLU A 341 5.32 -15.38 -14.02
C GLU A 341 5.17 -15.64 -12.50
N GLU A 342 4.67 -14.65 -11.75
CA GLU A 342 4.28 -14.90 -10.36
C GLU A 342 3.26 -16.06 -10.30
N GLN A 343 3.32 -16.86 -9.24
CA GLN A 343 2.32 -17.89 -9.02
C GLN A 343 0.93 -17.28 -8.91
N LYS A 344 -0.04 -17.93 -9.56
CA LYS A 344 -1.45 -17.67 -9.33
C LYS A 344 -1.77 -17.75 -7.84
N PHE A 345 -2.72 -16.94 -7.42
CA PHE A 345 -3.19 -16.95 -6.05
C PHE A 345 -3.60 -18.38 -5.62
N GLU A 346 -3.10 -18.83 -4.47
CA GLU A 346 -3.28 -20.20 -3.98
C GLU A 346 -4.72 -20.45 -3.47
N GLY A 347 -5.46 -19.40 -3.11
CA GLY A 347 -6.86 -19.48 -2.69
C GLY A 347 -7.86 -19.37 -3.85
N ASP A 348 -9.13 -19.66 -3.59
CA ASP A 348 -10.21 -19.44 -4.56
C ASP A 348 -10.71 -17.98 -4.50
N ALA A 349 -9.87 -17.07 -5.00
CA ALA A 349 -10.20 -15.65 -5.10
C ALA A 349 -11.53 -15.43 -5.85
N CYS A 350 -11.81 -16.25 -6.86
CA CYS A 350 -13.01 -16.16 -7.68
C CYS A 350 -14.29 -16.45 -6.90
N GLU A 351 -14.36 -17.55 -6.16
CA GLU A 351 -15.53 -17.84 -5.33
C GLU A 351 -15.70 -16.85 -4.17
N LEU A 352 -14.60 -16.32 -3.61
CA LEU A 352 -14.65 -15.27 -2.60
C LEU A 352 -15.28 -13.97 -3.16
N VAL A 353 -14.79 -13.50 -4.30
CA VAL A 353 -15.33 -12.30 -4.97
C VAL A 353 -16.79 -12.52 -5.32
N LYS A 354 -17.15 -13.69 -5.85
CA LYS A 354 -18.54 -14.04 -6.18
C LYS A 354 -19.47 -14.00 -4.97
N ALA A 355 -19.03 -14.51 -3.82
CA ALA A 355 -19.80 -14.46 -2.59
C ALA A 355 -20.06 -13.01 -2.14
N GLU A 356 -19.04 -12.15 -2.23
CA GLU A 356 -19.21 -10.72 -1.95
C GLU A 356 -20.11 -10.02 -2.98
N CYS A 357 -20.03 -10.35 -4.27
CA CYS A 357 -20.96 -9.85 -5.29
C CYS A 357 -22.42 -10.23 -4.96
N GLN A 358 -22.67 -11.49 -4.59
CA GLN A 358 -24.01 -11.97 -4.22
C GLN A 358 -24.58 -11.19 -3.03
N LYS A 359 -23.73 -10.88 -2.05
CA LYS A 359 -24.10 -10.09 -0.88
C LYS A 359 -24.38 -8.63 -1.25
N ARG A 360 -23.47 -7.96 -1.98
CA ARG A 360 -23.56 -6.53 -2.33
C ARG A 360 -24.67 -6.22 -3.33
N TRP A 361 -24.90 -7.10 -4.29
CA TRP A 361 -25.95 -6.94 -5.29
C TRP A 361 -27.22 -7.72 -4.97
N GLY A 362 -27.35 -8.27 -3.75
CA GLY A 362 -28.46 -9.13 -3.36
C GLY A 362 -29.85 -8.54 -3.61
N LYS A 363 -30.03 -7.23 -3.41
CA LYS A 363 -31.30 -6.53 -3.71
C LYS A 363 -31.68 -6.55 -5.20
N TYR A 364 -30.70 -6.57 -6.10
CA TYR A 364 -30.93 -6.66 -7.55
C TYR A 364 -31.19 -8.12 -7.93
N LEU A 365 -30.38 -9.05 -7.42
CA LEU A 365 -30.48 -10.48 -7.72
C LEU A 365 -31.80 -11.13 -7.26
N GLN A 366 -32.55 -10.50 -6.36
CA GLN A 366 -33.92 -10.92 -6.01
C GLN A 366 -34.91 -10.75 -7.16
N GLN A 367 -34.63 -9.87 -8.12
CA GLN A 367 -35.47 -9.66 -9.30
C GLN A 367 -35.02 -10.63 -10.40
N ARG A 368 -35.97 -11.35 -10.99
CA ARG A 368 -35.69 -12.43 -11.97
C ARG A 368 -34.93 -11.98 -13.23
N VAL A 369 -34.90 -10.68 -13.51
CA VAL A 369 -34.24 -10.10 -14.68
C VAL A 369 -32.73 -9.99 -14.50
N TYR A 370 -32.23 -9.98 -13.26
CA TYR A 370 -30.81 -9.84 -12.97
C TYR A 370 -30.13 -11.19 -12.70
N THR A 371 -28.96 -11.40 -13.29
CA THR A 371 -28.15 -12.61 -13.09
C THR A 371 -26.67 -12.27 -12.99
N LEU A 372 -25.90 -13.08 -12.25
CA LEU A 372 -24.43 -13.01 -12.26
C LEU A 372 -23.88 -13.79 -13.46
N SER A 373 -22.91 -13.22 -14.17
CA SER A 373 -22.13 -13.97 -15.15
C SER A 373 -21.29 -15.05 -14.46
N THR A 374 -20.91 -16.09 -15.20
CA THR A 374 -19.89 -17.05 -14.72
C THR A 374 -18.61 -16.31 -14.39
N VAL A 375 -18.00 -16.68 -13.26
CA VAL A 375 -16.74 -16.12 -12.78
C VAL A 375 -15.61 -16.73 -13.60
N GLU A 376 -14.85 -15.90 -14.31
CA GLU A 376 -13.67 -16.34 -15.05
C GLU A 376 -12.41 -16.02 -14.22
N THR A 377 -11.62 -17.05 -13.91
CA THR A 377 -10.25 -16.87 -13.42
C THR A 377 -9.40 -16.29 -14.54
N THR A 378 -8.70 -15.18 -14.31
CA THR A 378 -7.76 -14.58 -15.27
C THR A 378 -8.44 -14.08 -16.56
N LYS A 379 -9.38 -13.11 -16.44
CA LYS A 379 -10.03 -12.48 -17.61
C LYS A 379 -9.21 -11.30 -18.12
N VAL A 380 -8.92 -11.31 -19.42
CA VAL A 380 -8.21 -10.20 -20.08
C VAL A 380 -9.22 -9.22 -20.67
N ILE A 381 -9.22 -7.98 -20.16
CA ILE A 381 -10.16 -6.92 -20.59
C ILE A 381 -9.38 -5.77 -21.21
N GLN A 382 -9.92 -5.22 -22.30
CA GLN A 382 -9.35 -4.04 -22.94
C GLN A 382 -9.80 -2.75 -22.24
N GLY A 383 -8.83 -1.91 -21.90
CA GLY A 383 -9.01 -0.58 -21.35
C GLY A 383 -9.73 0.36 -22.32
N LYS A 384 -10.62 1.19 -21.78
CA LYS A 384 -11.44 2.13 -22.55
C LYS A 384 -10.67 3.39 -22.92
N LYS A 385 -9.72 3.84 -22.09
CA LYS A 385 -8.97 5.08 -22.31
C LYS A 385 -7.70 4.83 -23.14
N THR A 386 -6.96 3.77 -22.80
CA THR A 386 -5.65 3.50 -23.40
C THR A 386 -5.67 2.41 -24.47
N GLY A 387 -6.69 1.54 -24.49
CA GLY A 387 -6.74 0.36 -25.33
C GLY A 387 -5.81 -0.79 -24.89
N GLN A 388 -5.09 -0.65 -23.77
CA GLN A 388 -4.24 -1.70 -23.19
C GLN A 388 -5.08 -2.87 -22.66
N LYS A 389 -4.47 -4.05 -22.55
CA LYS A 389 -5.12 -5.25 -22.03
C LYS A 389 -4.70 -5.49 -20.59
N HIS A 390 -5.67 -5.61 -19.69
CA HIS A 390 -5.47 -5.86 -18.26
C HIS A 390 -5.95 -7.26 -17.93
N ALA A 391 -5.10 -8.07 -17.31
CA ALA A 391 -5.41 -9.45 -16.92
C ALA A 391 -5.82 -9.46 -15.44
N LEU A 392 -7.10 -9.66 -15.18
CA LEU A 392 -7.66 -9.63 -13.84
C LEU A 392 -7.75 -11.01 -13.24
N ASP A 393 -7.30 -11.20 -11.99
CA ASP A 393 -7.41 -12.49 -11.32
C ASP A 393 -8.86 -12.96 -11.20
N CYS A 394 -9.78 -12.03 -10.93
CA CYS A 394 -11.22 -12.28 -10.83
C CYS A 394 -12.01 -11.22 -11.59
N TYR A 395 -13.05 -11.66 -12.29
CA TYR A 395 -13.99 -10.76 -12.92
C TYR A 395 -15.42 -11.33 -12.92
N VAL A 396 -16.38 -10.50 -12.50
CA VAL A 396 -17.81 -10.87 -12.41
C VAL A 396 -18.64 -9.75 -13.00
N GLU A 397 -19.69 -10.08 -13.75
CA GLU A 397 -20.64 -9.11 -14.29
C GLU A 397 -22.01 -9.33 -13.68
N LEU A 398 -22.69 -8.23 -13.36
CA LEU A 398 -24.12 -8.23 -13.14
C LEU A 398 -24.80 -7.94 -14.47
N LEU A 399 -25.71 -8.82 -14.87
CA LEU A 399 -26.46 -8.73 -16.11
C LEU A 399 -27.92 -8.39 -15.84
N ASP A 400 -28.51 -7.50 -16.64
CA ASP A 400 -29.96 -7.28 -16.78
C ASP A 400 -30.39 -7.75 -18.16
N ASN A 401 -31.21 -8.79 -18.26
CA ASN A 401 -31.64 -9.33 -19.55
C ASN A 401 -30.44 -9.57 -20.52
N ASN A 402 -29.35 -10.15 -20.00
CA ASN A 402 -28.06 -10.39 -20.67
C ASN A 402 -27.24 -9.14 -21.06
N ARG A 403 -27.57 -7.95 -20.56
CA ARG A 403 -26.75 -6.74 -20.71
C ARG A 403 -25.96 -6.45 -19.44
N VAL A 404 -24.66 -6.19 -19.57
CA VAL A 404 -23.81 -5.81 -18.42
C VAL A 404 -24.22 -4.45 -17.90
N ILE A 405 -24.60 -4.38 -16.62
CA ILE A 405 -25.00 -3.14 -15.94
C ILE A 405 -24.04 -2.72 -14.83
N ALA A 406 -23.29 -3.68 -14.28
CA ALA A 406 -22.26 -3.45 -13.28
C ALA A 406 -21.21 -4.56 -13.38
N ARG A 407 -20.00 -4.24 -12.95
CA ARG A 407 -18.83 -5.11 -13.05
C ARG A 407 -18.13 -5.20 -11.71
N THR A 408 -17.48 -6.32 -11.48
CA THR A 408 -16.58 -6.52 -10.35
C THR A 408 -15.21 -6.88 -10.86
N PHE A 409 -14.20 -6.21 -10.32
CA PHE A 409 -12.80 -6.39 -10.64
C PHE A 409 -12.08 -6.92 -9.39
N GLY A 410 -11.27 -7.96 -9.52
CA GLY A 410 -10.53 -8.52 -8.39
C GLY A 410 -9.09 -8.85 -8.73
N GLU A 411 -8.18 -8.46 -7.85
CA GLU A 411 -6.74 -8.77 -7.88
C GLU A 411 -6.34 -9.53 -6.62
N ALA A 412 -5.46 -10.53 -6.75
CA ALA A 412 -5.09 -11.40 -5.65
C ALA A 412 -3.58 -11.67 -5.58
N LYS A 413 -3.03 -11.66 -4.37
CA LYS A 413 -1.60 -11.87 -4.12
C LYS A 413 -1.37 -12.87 -3.02
N ASN A 414 -0.37 -13.74 -3.21
CA ASN A 414 0.03 -14.74 -2.22
C ASN A 414 0.89 -14.17 -1.09
N TYR A 415 1.00 -12.87 -0.94
CA TYR A 415 1.86 -12.24 0.06
C TYR A 415 1.28 -10.89 0.49
N LYS A 416 1.82 -10.31 1.55
CA LYS A 416 1.38 -9.02 2.10
C LYS A 416 1.28 -7.97 0.99
N LEU A 417 0.16 -7.26 0.93
CA LEU A 417 -0.10 -6.26 -0.10
C LEU A 417 0.95 -5.13 -0.05
N ILE A 418 1.37 -4.66 -1.23
CA ILE A 418 2.29 -3.54 -1.41
C ILE A 418 1.61 -2.43 -2.22
N ILE A 419 2.11 -1.20 -2.09
CA ILE A 419 1.50 -0.03 -2.75
C ILE A 419 1.49 -0.15 -4.26
N GLU A 420 2.54 -0.70 -4.88
CA GLU A 420 2.63 -0.86 -6.34
C GLU A 420 1.44 -1.66 -6.89
N HIS A 421 0.99 -2.70 -6.19
CA HIS A 421 -0.19 -3.45 -6.62
C HIS A 421 -1.46 -2.63 -6.56
N LEU A 422 -1.59 -1.76 -5.56
CA LEU A 422 -2.73 -0.85 -5.46
C LEU A 422 -2.66 0.19 -6.59
N ASP A 423 -1.50 0.81 -6.81
CA ASP A 423 -1.33 1.82 -7.84
C ASP A 423 -1.57 1.24 -9.25
N ASP A 424 -1.10 0.03 -9.51
CA ASP A 424 -1.36 -0.71 -10.75
C ASP A 424 -2.84 -0.99 -10.91
N PHE A 425 -3.47 -1.61 -9.90
CA PHE A 425 -4.88 -1.96 -9.97
C PHE A 425 -5.78 -0.72 -10.10
N SER A 426 -5.49 0.36 -9.39
CA SER A 426 -6.22 1.62 -9.49
C SER A 426 -6.09 2.27 -10.86
N ARG A 427 -4.91 2.21 -11.49
CA ARG A 427 -4.74 2.63 -12.89
C ARG A 427 -5.56 1.78 -13.85
N TRP A 428 -5.62 0.47 -13.62
CA TRP A 428 -6.43 -0.44 -14.44
C TRP A 428 -7.93 -0.14 -14.28
N LEU A 429 -8.41 0.06 -13.05
CA LEU A 429 -9.80 0.43 -12.77
C LEU A 429 -10.20 1.73 -13.48
N ASP A 430 -9.34 2.75 -13.44
CA ASP A 430 -9.57 4.01 -14.14
C ASP A 430 -9.65 3.83 -15.67
N ASP A 431 -8.72 3.06 -16.24
CA ASP A 431 -8.73 2.74 -17.68
C ASP A 431 -9.94 1.90 -18.09
N LEU A 432 -10.40 0.99 -17.22
CA LEU A 432 -11.60 0.15 -17.43
C LEU A 432 -12.92 0.92 -17.20
N GLY A 433 -12.84 2.17 -16.75
CA GLY A 433 -13.98 3.03 -16.43
C GLY A 433 -14.81 2.47 -15.28
N PHE A 434 -14.15 2.17 -14.18
CA PHE A 434 -14.74 1.77 -12.90
C PHE A 434 -15.63 2.89 -12.34
N ASN A 435 -16.87 2.54 -11.96
CA ASN A 435 -17.81 3.48 -11.33
C ASN A 435 -18.38 2.93 -10.01
N PRO A 436 -17.77 3.27 -8.85
CA PRO A 436 -18.18 2.76 -7.55
C PRO A 436 -19.44 3.43 -6.98
N TYR A 437 -19.94 4.50 -7.60
CA TYR A 437 -21.02 5.31 -7.05
C TYR A 437 -22.38 4.81 -7.54
N PRO A 438 -23.25 4.31 -6.63
CA PRO A 438 -24.58 3.86 -7.01
C PRO A 438 -25.46 5.05 -7.38
N SER A 439 -26.27 4.89 -8.43
CA SER A 439 -27.45 5.75 -8.67
C SER A 439 -28.72 4.98 -8.25
N GLU A 440 -29.86 5.65 -8.10
CA GLU A 440 -31.12 5.00 -7.63
C GLU A 440 -31.46 3.71 -8.41
N ASN A 441 -31.11 3.64 -9.70
CA ASN A 441 -31.40 2.50 -10.58
C ASN A 441 -30.15 1.82 -11.18
N THR A 442 -28.94 2.26 -10.86
CA THR A 442 -27.71 1.65 -11.38
C THR A 442 -26.90 1.02 -10.23
N PRO A 443 -26.69 -0.31 -10.25
CA PRO A 443 -25.77 -0.95 -9.31
C PRO A 443 -24.35 -0.39 -9.47
N PRO A 444 -23.60 -0.21 -8.37
CA PRO A 444 -22.22 0.25 -8.44
C PRO A 444 -21.32 -0.88 -8.96
N ASP A 445 -20.26 -0.50 -9.66
CA ASP A 445 -19.13 -1.39 -9.87
C ASP A 445 -18.45 -1.69 -8.52
N LEU A 446 -17.83 -2.87 -8.39
CA LEU A 446 -17.12 -3.30 -7.17
C LEU A 446 -15.65 -3.60 -7.50
N ALA A 447 -14.75 -3.36 -6.54
CA ALA A 447 -13.33 -3.67 -6.69
C ALA A 447 -12.79 -4.33 -5.42
N PHE A 448 -12.01 -5.40 -5.58
CA PHE A 448 -11.45 -6.16 -4.46
C PHE A 448 -9.96 -6.42 -4.64
N MET A 449 -9.19 -6.23 -3.57
CA MET A 449 -7.82 -6.74 -3.47
C MET A 449 -7.73 -7.80 -2.39
N ILE A 450 -7.12 -8.93 -2.73
CA ILE A 450 -7.10 -10.13 -1.89
C ILE A 450 -5.66 -10.48 -1.54
N ALA A 451 -5.35 -10.59 -0.25
CA ALA A 451 -4.02 -10.98 0.19
C ALA A 451 -4.03 -11.54 1.62
N PRO A 452 -2.96 -12.24 2.06
CA PRO A 452 -2.81 -12.70 3.44
C PRO A 452 -2.78 -11.59 4.49
N SER A 453 -2.33 -10.39 4.12
CA SER A 453 -2.36 -9.23 5.00
C SER A 453 -2.24 -7.95 4.19
N CYS A 454 -2.73 -6.85 4.76
CA CYS A 454 -2.61 -5.51 4.21
C CYS A 454 -2.18 -4.58 5.35
N PRO A 455 -1.09 -3.79 5.20
CA PRO A 455 -0.79 -2.72 6.13
C PRO A 455 -2.00 -1.80 6.31
N GLU A 456 -2.32 -1.39 7.55
CA GLU A 456 -3.41 -0.45 7.84
C GLU A 456 -3.35 0.81 6.97
N ARG A 457 -2.14 1.29 6.66
CA ARG A 457 -1.92 2.41 5.74
C ARG A 457 -2.48 2.13 4.34
N LEU A 458 -2.20 0.96 3.77
CA LEU A 458 -2.70 0.58 2.45
C LEU A 458 -4.19 0.29 2.48
N LYS A 459 -4.70 -0.29 3.57
CA LYS A 459 -6.13 -0.52 3.77
C LYS A 459 -6.94 0.78 3.68
N ARG A 460 -6.47 1.86 4.29
CA ARG A 460 -7.10 3.18 4.17
C ARG A 460 -7.03 3.75 2.75
N LYS A 461 -5.91 3.58 2.04
CA LYS A 461 -5.80 4.01 0.64
C LYS A 461 -6.78 3.25 -0.27
N LEU A 462 -6.96 1.95 -0.03
CA LEU A 462 -7.96 1.13 -0.73
C LEU A 462 -9.37 1.70 -0.49
N GLU A 463 -9.73 1.99 0.76
CA GLU A 463 -11.04 2.56 1.12
C GLU A 463 -11.31 3.90 0.42
N LEU A 464 -10.32 4.81 0.37
CA LEU A 464 -10.44 6.09 -0.34
C LEU A 464 -10.64 5.93 -1.86
N GLN A 465 -10.15 4.83 -2.43
CA GLN A 465 -10.30 4.49 -3.85
C GLN A 465 -11.53 3.62 -4.13
N ASN A 466 -12.39 3.37 -3.12
CA ASN A 466 -13.54 2.46 -3.18
C ASN A 466 -13.15 1.02 -3.58
N ILE A 467 -11.98 0.58 -3.14
CA ILE A 467 -11.47 -0.79 -3.31
C ILE A 467 -11.53 -1.48 -1.94
N GLU A 468 -12.07 -2.69 -1.89
CA GLU A 468 -12.21 -3.43 -0.65
C GLU A 468 -11.08 -4.45 -0.48
N PHE A 469 -10.54 -4.54 0.73
CA PHE A 469 -9.54 -5.54 1.07
C PHE A 469 -10.20 -6.81 1.64
N ILE A 470 -9.88 -7.97 1.07
CA ILE A 470 -10.26 -9.28 1.61
C ILE A 470 -9.01 -9.98 2.12
N GLN A 471 -8.93 -10.16 3.44
CA GLN A 471 -7.83 -10.92 4.04
C GLN A 471 -8.08 -12.42 3.88
N VAL A 472 -7.13 -13.13 3.28
CA VAL A 472 -7.22 -14.58 3.08
C VAL A 472 -5.88 -15.22 3.39
N ASP A 473 -5.86 -16.06 4.43
CA ASP A 473 -4.63 -16.77 4.80
C ASP A 473 -4.12 -17.66 3.66
N LYS A 474 -2.78 -17.77 3.56
CA LYS A 474 -2.14 -18.76 2.68
C LYS A 474 -2.69 -20.14 3.02
N VAL A 475 -2.92 -20.98 2.00
CA VAL A 475 -3.22 -22.40 2.24
C VAL A 475 -1.94 -23.04 2.78
N ILE A 476 -1.82 -23.10 4.11
CA ILE A 476 -0.68 -23.76 4.74
C ILE A 476 -0.80 -25.26 4.44
N ASP A 477 0.11 -25.79 3.64
CA ASP A 477 0.35 -27.23 3.54
C ASP A 477 0.50 -27.78 4.97
N LYS A 478 -0.50 -28.53 5.45
CA LYS A 478 -0.39 -29.33 6.68
C LYS A 478 0.66 -30.42 6.45
N LYS A 479 1.93 -30.10 6.61
CA LYS A 479 3.01 -31.08 6.82
C LYS A 479 3.92 -30.63 7.95
N SER A 480 3.82 -31.41 9.05
CA SER A 480 4.80 -31.57 10.12
C SER A 480 5.02 -30.40 11.09
N SER A 481 4.02 -30.13 11.94
CA SER A 481 4.30 -29.64 13.29
C SER A 481 4.74 -30.81 14.18
N LYS A 482 6.04 -31.12 14.16
CA LYS A 482 6.72 -31.65 15.35
C LYS A 482 7.46 -30.48 15.97
N LEU A 483 6.82 -29.80 16.91
CA LEU A 483 7.52 -28.97 17.88
C LEU A 483 7.41 -29.71 19.23
N PRO A 484 8.51 -29.91 19.96
CA PRO A 484 8.46 -30.52 21.28
C PRO A 484 7.94 -29.51 22.32
N ASN A 485 7.02 -30.02 23.13
CA ASN A 485 6.56 -29.57 24.44
C ASN A 485 7.07 -28.23 24.99
N SER A 486 6.14 -27.31 25.20
CA SER A 486 6.19 -26.37 26.33
C SER A 486 4.90 -26.51 27.13
N THR A 487 5.07 -26.93 28.37
CA THR A 487 4.07 -27.13 29.42
C THR A 487 3.62 -25.80 30.03
N SER A 488 2.31 -25.56 30.09
CA SER A 488 1.58 -24.91 31.20
C SER A 488 0.08 -24.91 30.85
N SER A 489 -0.71 -25.82 31.45
CA SER A 489 -1.76 -25.53 32.46
C SER A 489 -2.68 -24.36 32.07
N THR A 490 -3.99 -24.51 31.89
CA THR A 490 -4.94 -25.03 32.89
C THR A 490 -6.27 -25.47 32.25
N ILE A 491 -6.75 -26.59 32.77
CA ILE A 491 -8.09 -27.20 32.82
C ILE A 491 -9.27 -26.25 32.58
N GLU A 492 -10.16 -26.63 31.66
CA GLU A 492 -11.61 -26.72 31.95
C GLU A 492 -12.26 -27.83 31.08
N LYS A 493 -12.67 -28.90 31.78
CA LYS A 493 -13.44 -30.05 31.30
C LYS A 493 -14.92 -29.68 31.23
N ILE A 494 -15.61 -29.92 30.12
CA ILE A 494 -17.02 -30.39 30.12
C ILE A 494 -17.30 -31.34 28.94
N ILE A 495 -17.32 -32.63 29.28
CA ILE A 495 -18.23 -33.71 28.85
C ILE A 495 -18.15 -34.23 27.40
N GLU A 496 -17.38 -35.31 27.27
CA GLU A 496 -17.60 -36.43 26.34
C GLU A 496 -18.96 -37.09 26.57
N THR A 497 -19.65 -37.46 25.49
CA THR A 497 -20.53 -38.64 25.51
C THR A 497 -20.01 -39.62 24.46
N LYS A 498 -19.51 -40.77 24.94
CA LYS A 498 -19.00 -41.89 24.15
C LYS A 498 -20.13 -42.63 23.44
N SER A 499 -19.84 -43.13 22.24
CA SER A 499 -20.25 -44.48 21.84
C SER A 499 -19.16 -45.09 20.97
N THR A 500 -18.79 -46.29 21.35
CA THR A 500 -17.60 -47.05 20.97
C THR A 500 -17.89 -47.98 19.80
N SER A 501 -16.80 -48.42 19.15
CA SER A 501 -16.60 -49.69 18.42
C SER A 501 -16.90 -49.77 16.91
N SER A 502 -15.78 -49.83 16.17
CA SER A 502 -15.40 -50.82 15.17
C SER A 502 -16.33 -51.11 13.98
N SER A 503 -15.86 -50.78 12.78
CA SER A 503 -15.43 -51.79 11.79
C SER A 503 -14.81 -51.11 10.57
N HIS A 504 -13.79 -51.75 10.01
CA HIS A 504 -13.20 -51.40 8.72
C HIS A 504 -14.28 -51.38 7.63
N SER A 505 -14.31 -50.30 6.85
CA SER A 505 -14.83 -50.34 5.48
C SER A 505 -14.00 -49.43 4.58
N THR A 506 -12.89 -49.96 4.08
CA THR A 506 -12.32 -49.52 2.80
C THR A 506 -13.31 -49.90 1.70
N SER A 507 -14.13 -48.96 1.26
CA SER A 507 -14.79 -49.06 -0.04
C SER A 507 -14.18 -48.02 -0.98
N SER A 508 -12.95 -48.25 -1.43
CA SER A 508 -12.50 -47.61 -2.67
C SER A 508 -13.24 -48.29 -3.82
N THR A 509 -14.44 -47.79 -4.12
CA THR A 509 -15.16 -48.24 -5.31
C THR A 509 -14.39 -47.71 -6.52
N ALA A 510 -13.64 -48.60 -7.19
CA ALA A 510 -13.00 -48.32 -8.46
C ALA A 510 -14.01 -47.63 -9.40
N VAL A 511 -13.55 -46.60 -10.12
CA VAL A 511 -14.44 -45.88 -11.03
C VAL A 511 -14.62 -46.72 -12.29
N ASN A 512 -15.77 -47.38 -12.42
CA ASN A 512 -16.10 -48.17 -13.61
C ASN A 512 -16.26 -47.24 -14.84
N ILE A 513 -15.38 -47.42 -15.83
CA ILE A 513 -15.30 -46.61 -17.05
C ILE A 513 -16.60 -46.65 -17.86
N ASN A 514 -17.35 -47.76 -17.79
CA ASN A 514 -18.57 -47.97 -18.57
C ASN A 514 -19.82 -47.36 -17.90
N THR A 515 -19.84 -47.22 -16.58
CA THR A 515 -21.05 -46.78 -15.83
C THR A 515 -20.88 -45.42 -15.13
N ALA A 516 -19.64 -44.99 -14.84
CA ALA A 516 -19.36 -43.76 -14.10
C ALA A 516 -19.89 -42.50 -14.80
N ASN A 517 -20.46 -41.55 -14.06
CA ASN A 517 -20.86 -40.27 -14.61
C ASN A 517 -19.65 -39.38 -14.98
N GLU A 518 -19.91 -38.29 -15.70
CA GLU A 518 -18.86 -37.39 -16.19
C GLU A 518 -17.91 -36.91 -15.07
N ALA A 519 -18.47 -36.48 -13.93
CA ALA A 519 -17.70 -35.99 -12.80
C ALA A 519 -16.73 -37.06 -12.25
N LYS A 520 -17.19 -38.31 -12.10
CA LYS A 520 -16.35 -39.42 -11.65
C LYS A 520 -15.26 -39.77 -12.67
N LEU A 521 -15.55 -39.71 -13.97
CA LEU A 521 -14.54 -39.91 -15.02
C LEU A 521 -13.50 -38.79 -15.04
N ILE A 522 -13.90 -37.53 -14.87
CA ILE A 522 -12.95 -36.40 -14.79
C ILE A 522 -11.97 -36.59 -13.63
N ILE A 523 -12.49 -37.04 -12.47
CA ILE A 523 -11.66 -37.34 -11.29
C ILE A 523 -10.73 -38.54 -11.57
N ALA A 524 -11.28 -39.62 -12.11
CA ALA A 524 -10.51 -40.84 -12.42
C ALA A 524 -9.38 -40.59 -13.42
N PHE A 525 -9.62 -39.77 -14.45
CA PHE A 525 -8.65 -39.45 -15.50
C PHE A 525 -7.73 -38.27 -15.13
N LYS A 526 -7.88 -37.67 -13.94
CA LYS A 526 -6.99 -36.60 -13.48
C LYS A 526 -5.53 -37.07 -13.53
N ARG A 527 -4.63 -36.20 -14.02
CA ARG A 527 -3.19 -36.46 -14.25
C ARG A 527 -2.83 -37.42 -15.40
N THR A 528 -3.81 -37.94 -16.15
CA THR A 528 -3.56 -38.78 -17.34
C THR A 528 -3.37 -37.98 -18.64
N SER A 529 -3.51 -36.65 -18.61
CA SER A 529 -3.50 -35.76 -19.78
C SER A 529 -4.67 -35.95 -20.76
N VAL A 530 -5.68 -36.75 -20.40
CA VAL A 530 -6.94 -36.87 -21.15
C VAL A 530 -7.78 -35.60 -20.97
N LYS A 531 -8.17 -34.98 -22.08
CA LYS A 531 -8.97 -33.74 -22.11
C LYS A 531 -10.47 -34.04 -21.95
N ASN A 532 -11.23 -33.08 -21.42
CA ASN A 532 -12.69 -33.21 -21.24
C ASN A 532 -13.43 -33.56 -22.54
N LYS A 533 -13.00 -33.02 -23.70
CA LYS A 533 -13.56 -33.38 -25.01
C LYS A 533 -13.45 -34.88 -25.31
N THR A 534 -12.39 -35.54 -24.83
CA THR A 534 -12.19 -36.98 -25.00
C THR A 534 -13.00 -37.78 -23.99
N ILE A 535 -13.24 -37.26 -22.78
CA ILE A 535 -14.16 -37.85 -21.80
C ILE A 535 -15.60 -37.79 -22.33
N GLN A 536 -16.00 -36.70 -22.97
CA GLN A 536 -17.29 -36.60 -23.65
C GLN A 536 -17.42 -37.60 -24.80
N LYS A 537 -16.35 -37.81 -25.57
CA LYS A 537 -16.32 -38.85 -26.61
C LYS A 537 -16.47 -40.26 -26.02
N LEU A 538 -15.78 -40.54 -24.90
CA LEU A 538 -15.91 -41.79 -24.13
C LEU A 538 -17.37 -42.02 -23.69
N LEU A 539 -18.00 -41.01 -23.07
CA LEU A 539 -19.38 -41.05 -22.59
C LEU A 539 -20.40 -41.34 -23.71
N ASN A 540 -20.14 -40.85 -24.92
CA ASN A 540 -20.99 -41.11 -26.08
C ASN A 540 -20.75 -42.50 -26.68
N ASN A 541 -19.48 -42.88 -26.86
CA ASN A 541 -19.11 -44.15 -27.49
C ASN A 541 -19.53 -45.37 -26.66
N ARG A 542 -19.41 -45.30 -25.33
CA ARG A 542 -19.78 -46.40 -24.43
C ARG A 542 -21.27 -46.73 -24.40
N LYS A 543 -22.14 -45.80 -24.83
CA LYS A 543 -23.61 -46.04 -24.91
C LYS A 543 -23.95 -47.08 -25.97
N SER A 544 -23.18 -47.13 -27.06
CA SER A 544 -23.35 -48.07 -28.15
C SER A 544 -22.45 -49.31 -28.05
N ASN A 545 -21.27 -49.18 -27.43
CA ASN A 545 -20.32 -50.28 -27.29
C ASN A 545 -19.47 -50.10 -26.02
N PRO A 546 -19.78 -50.80 -24.91
CA PRO A 546 -18.98 -50.75 -23.70
C PRO A 546 -17.52 -51.19 -23.94
N TYR A 547 -16.59 -50.55 -23.24
CA TYR A 547 -15.17 -50.87 -23.33
C TYR A 547 -14.88 -52.15 -22.54
N LYS A 548 -14.15 -53.08 -23.16
CA LYS A 548 -13.87 -54.41 -22.59
C LYS A 548 -12.64 -54.39 -21.70
N ASP A 549 -11.65 -53.59 -22.10
CA ASP A 549 -10.37 -53.44 -21.44
C ASP A 549 -9.74 -52.09 -21.83
N LEU A 550 -8.58 -51.80 -21.26
CA LEU A 550 -7.82 -50.59 -21.54
C LEU A 550 -7.34 -50.50 -22.99
N ASN A 551 -7.03 -51.63 -23.65
CA ASN A 551 -6.59 -51.62 -25.05
C ASN A 551 -7.72 -51.22 -25.99
N HIS A 552 -8.94 -51.69 -25.74
CA HIS A 552 -10.15 -51.30 -26.46
C HIS A 552 -10.40 -49.78 -26.31
N LEU A 553 -10.31 -49.26 -25.08
CA LEU A 553 -10.46 -47.83 -24.79
C LEU A 553 -9.40 -46.97 -25.49
N VAL A 554 -8.13 -47.38 -25.42
CA VAL A 554 -7.00 -46.66 -26.03
C VAL A 554 -7.12 -46.63 -27.54
N SER A 555 -7.52 -47.74 -28.16
CA SER A 555 -7.69 -47.84 -29.60
C SER A 555 -8.82 -46.93 -30.11
N ASP A 556 -9.99 -46.97 -29.47
CA ASP A 556 -11.18 -46.21 -29.87
C ASP A 556 -11.03 -44.69 -29.66
N LEU A 557 -10.42 -44.29 -28.53
CA LEU A 557 -10.18 -42.88 -28.20
C LEU A 557 -8.85 -42.34 -28.74
N LYS A 558 -8.04 -43.18 -29.38
CA LYS A 558 -6.72 -42.86 -29.96
C LYS A 558 -5.78 -42.21 -28.93
N PHE A 559 -5.64 -42.82 -27.76
CA PHE A 559 -4.72 -42.35 -26.72
C PHE A 559 -3.26 -42.60 -27.11
N SER A 560 -2.36 -41.72 -26.67
CA SER A 560 -0.91 -41.93 -26.82
C SER A 560 -0.39 -42.95 -25.80
N ASP A 561 0.79 -43.52 -26.05
CA ASP A 561 1.42 -44.50 -25.15
C ASP A 561 1.64 -43.97 -23.74
N ASN A 562 1.92 -42.66 -23.59
CA ASN A 562 2.05 -42.01 -22.29
C ASN A 562 0.71 -41.97 -21.52
N VAL A 563 -0.41 -41.73 -22.22
CA VAL A 563 -1.75 -41.76 -21.63
C VAL A 563 -2.11 -43.20 -21.24
N LYS A 564 -1.80 -44.17 -22.11
CA LYS A 564 -1.99 -45.60 -21.84
C LYS A 564 -1.23 -46.05 -20.60
N ALA A 565 0.05 -45.70 -20.47
CA ALA A 565 0.86 -46.05 -19.31
C ALA A 565 0.29 -45.49 -17.99
N LYS A 566 -0.20 -44.24 -18.00
CA LYS A 566 -0.82 -43.63 -16.83
C LYS A 566 -2.18 -44.24 -16.47
N LEU A 567 -2.97 -44.63 -17.46
CA LEU A 567 -4.23 -45.33 -17.23
C LEU A 567 -4.01 -46.77 -16.76
N GLN A 568 -2.94 -47.43 -17.22
CA GLN A 568 -2.55 -48.75 -16.73
C GLN A 568 -2.21 -48.70 -15.24
N ILE A 569 -1.41 -47.73 -14.79
CA ILE A 569 -1.11 -47.53 -13.36
C ILE A 569 -2.40 -47.35 -12.54
N LYS A 570 -3.38 -46.62 -13.07
CA LYS A 570 -4.66 -46.41 -12.40
C LYS A 570 -5.54 -47.67 -12.38
N LEU A 571 -5.47 -48.50 -13.41
CA LEU A 571 -6.14 -49.79 -13.46
C LEU A 571 -5.50 -50.77 -12.47
N ASP A 572 -4.16 -50.79 -12.39
CA ASP A 572 -3.38 -51.64 -11.49
C ASP A 572 -3.58 -51.24 -10.02
N ASN A 573 -3.81 -49.95 -9.74
CA ASN A 573 -4.12 -49.42 -8.42
C ASN A 573 -5.63 -49.50 -8.06
N GLU A 574 -6.45 -50.18 -8.87
CA GLU A 574 -7.91 -50.31 -8.68
C GLU A 574 -8.64 -48.94 -8.61
N GLU A 575 -8.07 -47.88 -9.20
CA GLU A 575 -8.71 -46.56 -9.27
C GLU A 575 -9.77 -46.52 -10.38
N ILE A 576 -9.63 -47.35 -11.41
CA ILE A 576 -10.58 -47.52 -12.53
C ILE A 576 -10.83 -48.99 -12.82
N SER A 577 -12.03 -49.34 -13.32
CA SER A 577 -12.38 -50.70 -13.75
C SER A 577 -13.20 -50.70 -15.05
N PHE A 578 -13.25 -51.83 -15.76
CA PHE A 578 -14.10 -52.02 -16.96
C PHE A 578 -15.31 -52.93 -16.72
N SER A 579 -15.29 -53.69 -15.64
CA SER A 579 -16.39 -54.49 -15.11
C SER A 579 -16.80 -53.96 -13.72
N ASP A 580 -18.03 -54.23 -13.33
CA ASP A 580 -18.48 -54.03 -11.95
C ASP A 580 -17.79 -55.02 -10.99
#